data_AF-A0A1Q9ES58-F1
#
_entry.id   AF-A0A1Q9ES58-F1
#
_cell.length_a   1.000
_cell.length_b   1.000
_cell.length_c   1.000
_cell.angle_alpha   90.00
_cell.angle_beta   90.00
_cell.angle_gamma   90.00
#
_symmetry.space_group_name_H-M   'P 1'
#
loop_
_entity.id
_entity.type
_entity.pdbx_description
1 polymer ?
#
loop_
_entity_poly.entity_id
_entity_poly.type
_entity_poly.pdbx_seq_one_letter_code
_entity_poly.pdbx_strand_id
1 'polypeptide(L)'
;MEPGVMFATPVPIPVAAIGFQQIHRAAMGMCAFAGQEDGASSPGPGTGRGTAGAAASKGKQYPVMKIEENSHKPNDFSRKLLKEIGGVSRLLEMTTCFYTKVFANPHLEPFFASTEVSHHAPRLANWVAEKMGAPEQPWTRERGSRKQKEATLKQQIMYPNHKGALELEDFLVHDRSSAHFAGWHCPKRAGCPMHQVGDHFKLDDSRVWMRLHFWACREVGLFGPSGGERTKLQVEFENFYTRFIGHFVRIYERSAPAFARLECSWSDESTPDGKANVERYRALQRETPDYMEKRLHGMDDVIGLRDPAEARRRAAEIRDDGWPYSDDGMFVPEE
;
A
#
# COMPACT_ATOMS: atom_id res chain seq x y z
N MET A 1 61.89 -29.35 -17.39
CA MET A 1 60.90 -29.85 -18.36
C MET A 1 59.70 -30.30 -17.55
N GLU A 2 58.64 -29.51 -17.59
CA GLU A 2 57.45 -29.66 -16.73
C GLU A 2 56.49 -30.76 -17.22
N PRO A 3 55.69 -31.37 -16.32
CA PRO A 3 54.69 -32.35 -16.69
C PRO A 3 53.37 -31.68 -17.14
N GLY A 4 52.80 -32.19 -18.23
CA GLY A 4 51.55 -31.71 -18.82
C GLY A 4 50.30 -32.08 -18.00
N VAL A 5 49.44 -31.10 -17.79
CA VAL A 5 48.10 -31.25 -17.19
C VAL A 5 47.08 -31.39 -18.32
N MET A 6 46.41 -32.55 -18.40
CA MET A 6 45.25 -32.75 -19.27
C MET A 6 44.00 -32.14 -18.62
N PHE A 7 43.33 -31.23 -19.33
CA PHE A 7 42.00 -30.74 -18.96
C PHE A 7 40.93 -31.67 -19.52
N ALA A 8 40.15 -32.30 -18.63
CA ALA A 8 38.90 -32.96 -18.98
C ALA A 8 37.79 -31.93 -19.20
N THR A 9 37.02 -32.08 -20.27
CA THR A 9 35.81 -31.28 -20.53
C THR A 9 34.69 -31.69 -19.58
N PRO A 10 33.91 -30.74 -19.02
CA PRO A 10 32.79 -31.09 -18.16
C PRO A 10 31.60 -31.58 -18.99
N VAL A 11 31.06 -32.73 -18.58
CA VAL A 11 29.79 -33.28 -19.08
C VAL A 11 28.63 -32.43 -18.52
N PRO A 12 27.66 -32.00 -19.35
CA PRO A 12 26.50 -31.27 -18.84
C PRO A 12 25.59 -32.21 -18.04
N ILE A 13 25.32 -31.83 -16.78
CA ILE A 13 24.29 -32.47 -15.96
C ILE A 13 22.94 -31.89 -16.39
N PRO A 14 21.95 -32.72 -16.77
CA PRO A 14 20.61 -32.23 -17.06
C PRO A 14 19.95 -31.82 -15.73
N VAL A 15 19.77 -30.51 -15.53
CA VAL A 15 18.94 -29.99 -14.45
C VAL A 15 17.49 -30.28 -14.83
N ALA A 16 16.94 -31.32 -14.21
CA ALA A 16 15.54 -31.67 -14.31
C ALA A 16 14.66 -30.46 -13.94
N ALA A 17 13.60 -30.26 -14.72
CA ALA A 17 12.57 -29.26 -14.50
C ALA A 17 11.93 -29.42 -13.11
N ILE A 18 12.39 -28.64 -12.13
CA ILE A 18 11.69 -28.46 -10.87
C ILE A 18 10.56 -27.47 -11.14
N GLY A 19 9.35 -28.01 -11.13
CA GLY A 19 8.14 -27.38 -11.65
C GLY A 19 7.77 -26.03 -11.02
N PHE A 20 7.42 -25.10 -11.90
CA PHE A 20 6.85 -23.77 -11.66
C PHE A 20 5.59 -23.72 -10.76
N GLN A 21 5.03 -24.87 -10.36
CA GLN A 21 3.82 -24.95 -9.52
C GLN A 21 4.07 -24.75 -8.02
N GLN A 22 5.30 -24.89 -7.52
CA GLN A 22 5.58 -24.79 -6.08
C GLN A 22 5.69 -23.35 -5.56
N ILE A 23 6.15 -22.40 -6.39
CA ILE A 23 6.25 -20.98 -6.02
C ILE A 23 4.86 -20.33 -5.91
N HIS A 24 3.89 -20.79 -6.71
CA HIS A 24 2.51 -20.31 -6.64
C HIS A 24 1.77 -20.70 -5.35
N ARG A 25 2.13 -21.80 -4.68
CA ARG A 25 1.50 -22.21 -3.41
C ARG A 25 1.99 -21.40 -2.20
N ALA A 26 3.23 -20.91 -2.21
CA ALA A 26 3.74 -20.09 -1.11
C ALA A 26 3.11 -18.69 -1.04
N ALA A 27 2.67 -18.14 -2.18
CA ALA A 27 2.02 -16.82 -2.23
C ALA A 27 0.48 -16.86 -2.10
N MET A 28 -0.14 -18.04 -2.16
CA MET A 28 -1.62 -18.21 -2.18
C MET A 28 -2.15 -19.23 -1.16
N GLY A 29 -1.31 -19.78 -0.28
CA GLY A 29 -1.68 -20.93 0.54
C GLY A 29 -1.12 -20.94 1.95
N MET A 30 -1.40 -19.91 2.77
CA MET A 30 -1.28 -20.01 4.23
C MET A 30 -2.34 -19.16 4.94
N CYS A 31 -3.56 -19.66 5.00
CA CYS A 31 -4.57 -19.34 6.02
C CYS A 31 -5.47 -20.56 6.21
N ALA A 32 -4.88 -21.64 6.73
CA ALA A 32 -5.60 -22.79 7.28
C ALA A 32 -4.82 -23.29 8.49
N PHE A 33 -5.40 -23.14 9.68
CA PHE A 33 -5.25 -23.88 10.94
C PHE A 33 -5.96 -23.00 12.00
N ALA A 34 -7.23 -23.27 12.32
CA ALA A 34 -7.74 -24.32 13.21
C ALA A 34 -7.12 -24.22 14.61
N GLY A 35 -7.93 -23.68 15.52
CA GLY A 35 -7.63 -23.58 16.94
C GLY A 35 -7.64 -24.93 17.64
N GLN A 36 -7.03 -24.93 18.81
CA GLN A 36 -7.22 -25.96 19.82
C GLN A 36 -7.39 -25.25 21.15
N GLU A 37 -8.59 -25.43 21.71
CA GLU A 37 -8.96 -25.08 23.08
C GLU A 37 -8.29 -26.08 24.05
N ASP A 38 -7.95 -25.60 25.25
CA ASP A 38 -8.35 -26.19 26.54
C ASP A 38 -7.57 -25.52 27.69
N GLY A 39 -8.27 -25.16 28.78
CA GLY A 39 -7.61 -24.82 30.05
C GLY A 39 -8.36 -23.86 30.99
N ALA A 40 -9.24 -24.42 31.81
CA ALA A 40 -10.17 -23.77 32.74
C ALA A 40 -9.57 -23.10 34.02
N SER A 41 -10.46 -22.33 34.69
CA SER A 41 -10.57 -22.01 36.15
C SER A 41 -9.95 -20.67 36.59
N SER A 42 -10.57 -19.77 37.38
CA SER A 42 -11.67 -19.83 38.37
C SER A 42 -12.28 -18.42 38.61
N PRO A 43 -13.47 -18.31 39.25
CA PRO A 43 -14.18 -17.04 39.47
C PRO A 43 -13.82 -16.38 40.81
N GLY A 44 -13.64 -15.05 40.80
CA GLY A 44 -13.51 -14.20 41.99
C GLY A 44 -14.74 -13.30 42.18
N PRO A 45 -15.08 -12.91 43.44
CA PRO A 45 -16.39 -12.37 43.79
C PRO A 45 -16.52 -10.88 43.44
N GLY A 46 -17.75 -10.52 43.09
CA GLY A 46 -18.12 -9.21 42.61
C GLY A 46 -18.14 -8.10 43.66
N THR A 47 -17.99 -6.88 43.16
CA THR A 47 -18.42 -5.64 43.83
C THR A 47 -19.23 -4.85 42.81
N GLY A 48 -20.53 -4.77 43.05
CA GLY A 48 -21.45 -3.98 42.24
C GLY A 48 -21.12 -2.50 42.31
N ARG A 49 -21.05 -1.86 41.14
CA ARG A 49 -21.05 -0.40 41.00
C ARG A 49 -22.16 -0.05 40.03
N GLY A 50 -23.15 0.67 40.52
CA GLY A 50 -24.31 1.11 39.74
C GLY A 50 -23.87 1.96 38.55
N THR A 51 -24.29 1.55 37.36
CA THR A 51 -24.18 2.35 36.14
C THR A 51 -25.48 3.12 35.97
N ALA A 52 -25.42 4.43 36.25
CA ALA A 52 -26.39 5.36 35.73
C ALA A 52 -26.42 5.23 34.19
N GLY A 53 -27.60 4.99 33.63
CA GLY A 53 -27.79 4.82 32.19
C GLY A 53 -27.45 6.12 31.46
N ALA A 54 -26.24 6.18 30.90
CA ALA A 54 -25.92 7.11 29.83
C ALA A 54 -26.70 6.64 28.60
N ALA A 55 -27.64 7.44 28.13
CA ALA A 55 -28.29 7.22 26.85
C ALA A 55 -27.21 7.25 25.75
N ALA A 56 -26.87 6.08 25.22
CA ALA A 56 -26.01 5.98 24.05
C ALA A 56 -26.65 6.77 22.91
N SER A 57 -26.02 7.88 22.52
CA SER A 57 -26.38 8.55 21.29
C SER A 57 -26.21 7.52 20.17
N LYS A 58 -27.27 7.27 19.39
CA LYS A 58 -27.16 6.46 18.18
C LYS A 58 -26.27 7.25 17.20
N GLY A 59 -24.96 7.06 17.31
CA GLY A 59 -24.00 7.62 16.37
C GLY A 59 -24.43 7.28 14.95
N LYS A 60 -24.33 8.25 14.03
CA LYS A 60 -24.59 8.02 12.60
C LYS A 60 -23.72 6.82 12.16
N GLN A 61 -24.33 5.68 11.87
CA GLN A 61 -23.63 4.56 11.26
C GLN A 61 -23.35 4.92 9.80
N TYR A 62 -22.06 5.06 9.46
CA TYR A 62 -21.67 5.15 8.06
C TYR A 62 -21.62 3.73 7.48
N PRO A 63 -21.99 3.54 6.21
CA PRO A 63 -21.99 2.21 5.63
C PRO A 63 -20.57 1.63 5.66
N VAL A 64 -20.40 0.55 6.42
CA VAL A 64 -19.12 -0.12 6.63
C VAL A 64 -18.67 -0.78 5.33
N MET A 65 -17.35 -0.83 5.12
CA MET A 65 -16.76 -1.68 4.11
C MET A 65 -17.23 -3.12 4.29
N LYS A 66 -17.74 -3.74 3.21
CA LYS A 66 -18.13 -5.14 3.25
C LYS A 66 -16.90 -6.03 3.04
N ILE A 67 -16.48 -6.75 4.08
CA ILE A 67 -15.37 -7.70 4.02
C ILE A 67 -15.91 -9.13 4.05
N GLU A 68 -15.58 -9.92 3.05
CA GLU A 68 -15.84 -11.36 3.02
C GLU A 68 -14.55 -12.08 2.66
N GLU A 69 -14.22 -13.17 3.35
CA GLU A 69 -13.03 -13.99 3.07
C GLU A 69 -11.73 -13.15 3.03
N ASN A 70 -11.57 -12.20 3.97
CA ASN A 70 -10.45 -11.26 4.03
C ASN A 70 -10.30 -10.34 2.80
N SER A 71 -11.35 -10.13 2.00
CA SER A 71 -11.34 -9.26 0.83
C SER A 71 -12.55 -8.33 0.83
N HIS A 72 -12.33 -7.07 0.44
CA HIS A 72 -13.44 -6.16 0.18
C HIS A 72 -14.32 -6.68 -0.98
N LYS A 73 -15.64 -6.68 -0.75
CA LYS A 73 -16.67 -6.95 -1.76
C LYS A 73 -17.50 -5.69 -1.98
N PRO A 74 -17.79 -5.32 -3.23
CA PRO A 74 -18.57 -4.12 -3.50
C PRO A 74 -20.02 -4.27 -3.00
N ASN A 75 -20.54 -3.21 -2.40
CA ASN A 75 -21.93 -3.10 -1.94
C ASN A 75 -22.63 -1.89 -2.61
N ASP A 76 -23.91 -1.67 -2.31
CA ASP A 76 -24.66 -0.57 -2.93
C ASP A 76 -24.05 0.81 -2.60
N PHE A 77 -23.49 0.94 -1.40
CA PHE A 77 -22.80 2.15 -0.99
C PHE A 77 -21.53 2.41 -1.80
N SER A 78 -20.62 1.44 -1.94
CA SER A 78 -19.38 1.63 -2.71
C SER A 78 -19.66 1.89 -4.19
N ARG A 79 -20.70 1.24 -4.75
CA ARG A 79 -21.16 1.48 -6.13
C ARG A 79 -21.69 2.90 -6.31
N LYS A 80 -22.53 3.36 -5.37
CA LYS A 80 -23.07 4.72 -5.36
C LYS A 80 -21.93 5.75 -5.24
N LEU A 81 -21.02 5.57 -4.28
CA LEU A 81 -19.86 6.46 -4.12
C LEU A 81 -19.03 6.56 -5.38
N LEU A 82 -18.70 5.43 -6.04
CA LEU A 82 -17.93 5.44 -7.29
C LEU A 82 -18.61 6.31 -8.34
N LYS A 83 -19.93 6.17 -8.51
CA LYS A 83 -20.71 6.98 -9.46
C LYS A 83 -20.66 8.47 -9.10
N GLU A 84 -20.87 8.79 -7.82
CA GLU A 84 -20.97 10.18 -7.35
C GLU A 84 -19.64 10.94 -7.40
N ILE A 85 -18.51 10.27 -7.17
CA ILE A 85 -17.18 10.91 -7.32
C ILE A 85 -16.77 11.15 -8.77
N GLY A 86 -17.52 10.66 -9.76
CA GLY A 86 -17.17 10.78 -11.19
C GLY A 86 -16.55 9.52 -11.81
N GLY A 87 -16.66 8.36 -11.17
CA GLY A 87 -16.30 7.06 -11.73
C GLY A 87 -14.80 6.83 -11.94
N VAL A 88 -14.47 5.94 -12.87
CA VAL A 88 -13.09 5.55 -13.21
C VAL A 88 -12.25 6.77 -13.60
N SER A 89 -12.82 7.73 -14.35
CA SER A 89 -12.10 8.92 -14.79
C SER A 89 -11.54 9.73 -13.61
N ARG A 90 -12.34 9.91 -12.55
CA ARG A 90 -11.85 10.62 -11.35
C ARG A 90 -10.74 9.85 -10.63
N LEU A 91 -10.86 8.52 -10.55
CA LEU A 91 -9.81 7.67 -9.98
C LEU A 91 -8.53 7.70 -10.84
N LEU A 92 -8.65 7.82 -12.16
CA LEU A 92 -7.51 7.97 -13.06
C LEU A 92 -6.78 9.30 -12.84
N GLU A 93 -7.50 10.41 -12.69
CA GLU A 93 -6.90 11.70 -12.34
C GLU A 93 -6.14 11.62 -11.01
N MET A 94 -6.77 11.04 -9.99
CA MET A 94 -6.15 10.83 -8.67
C MET A 94 -4.89 9.97 -8.76
N THR A 95 -4.95 8.82 -9.45
CA THR A 95 -3.80 7.91 -9.55
C THR A 95 -2.69 8.47 -10.43
N THR A 96 -3.01 9.31 -11.43
CA THR A 96 -2.03 10.06 -12.22
C THR A 96 -1.27 11.05 -11.33
N CYS A 97 -1.99 11.81 -10.51
CA CYS A 97 -1.40 12.71 -9.52
C CYS A 97 -0.53 11.93 -8.53
N PHE A 98 -1.03 10.82 -8.00
CA PHE A 98 -0.31 9.93 -7.09
C PHE A 98 1.02 9.42 -7.67
N TYR A 99 1.01 8.79 -8.84
CA TYR A 99 2.23 8.23 -9.42
C TYR A 99 3.23 9.30 -9.83
N THR A 100 2.77 10.49 -10.23
CA THR A 100 3.65 11.65 -10.43
C THR A 100 4.43 11.98 -9.15
N LYS A 101 3.77 11.96 -7.99
CA LYS A 101 4.43 12.18 -6.69
C LYS A 101 5.36 11.03 -6.32
N VAL A 102 4.94 9.78 -6.52
CA VAL A 102 5.74 8.59 -6.20
C VAL A 102 7.05 8.57 -6.98
N PHE A 103 7.02 8.87 -8.28
CA PHE A 103 8.24 8.88 -9.10
C PHE A 103 9.14 10.08 -8.82
N ALA A 104 8.57 11.14 -8.24
CA ALA A 104 9.31 12.27 -7.69
C ALA A 104 9.70 12.07 -6.21
N ASN A 105 9.60 10.86 -5.66
CA ASN A 105 10.01 10.56 -4.28
C ASN A 105 11.18 9.57 -4.26
N PRO A 106 12.37 9.95 -3.78
CA PRO A 106 13.57 9.12 -3.89
C PRO A 106 13.56 7.86 -3.00
N HIS A 107 12.64 7.78 -2.04
CA HIS A 107 12.43 6.60 -1.21
C HIS A 107 11.59 5.54 -1.93
N LEU A 108 10.55 5.95 -2.68
CA LEU A 108 9.66 5.03 -3.39
C LEU A 108 10.07 4.74 -4.84
N GLU A 109 10.70 5.68 -5.53
CA GLU A 109 11.11 5.52 -6.93
C GLU A 109 11.90 4.21 -7.21
N PRO A 110 12.83 3.76 -6.32
CA PRO A 110 13.59 2.53 -6.57
C PRO A 110 12.75 1.26 -6.70
N PHE A 111 11.50 1.24 -6.24
CA PHE A 111 10.59 0.10 -6.41
C PHE A 111 10.00 0.00 -7.82
N PHE A 112 10.23 0.99 -8.70
CA PHE A 112 9.63 1.05 -10.03
C PHE A 112 10.67 0.96 -11.13
N ALA A 113 10.60 -0.11 -11.92
CA ALA A 113 11.48 -0.28 -13.07
C ALA A 113 11.28 0.79 -14.15
N SER A 114 10.02 1.20 -14.35
CA SER A 114 9.63 2.31 -15.23
C SER A 114 8.85 3.35 -14.42
N THR A 115 9.13 4.63 -14.66
CA THR A 115 8.47 5.78 -14.05
C THR A 115 7.47 6.44 -15.01
N GLU A 116 6.98 5.70 -16.02
CA GLU A 116 5.95 6.19 -16.93
C GLU A 116 4.56 6.09 -16.30
N VAL A 117 3.98 7.25 -15.96
CA VAL A 117 2.68 7.35 -15.29
C VAL A 117 1.56 6.67 -16.07
N SER A 118 1.59 6.74 -17.40
CA SER A 118 0.63 6.11 -18.32
C SER A 118 0.52 4.59 -18.14
N HIS A 119 1.57 3.93 -17.62
CA HIS A 119 1.54 2.49 -17.36
C HIS A 119 0.97 2.12 -16.00
N HIS A 120 1.13 2.98 -14.98
CA HIS A 120 0.82 2.62 -13.59
C HIS A 120 -0.52 3.18 -13.13
N ALA A 121 -0.85 4.42 -13.50
CA ALA A 121 -2.07 5.07 -13.05
C ALA A 121 -3.35 4.33 -13.48
N PRO A 122 -3.54 3.96 -14.77
CA PRO A 122 -4.74 3.23 -15.19
C PRO A 122 -4.93 1.90 -14.45
N ARG A 123 -3.83 1.18 -14.16
CA ARG A 123 -3.87 -0.11 -13.47
C ARG A 123 -4.49 0.03 -12.08
N LEU A 124 -4.02 1.01 -11.31
CA LEU A 124 -4.53 1.25 -9.97
C LEU A 124 -5.96 1.81 -10.01
N ALA A 125 -6.26 2.74 -10.91
CA ALA A 125 -7.60 3.30 -11.06
C ALA A 125 -8.65 2.23 -11.40
N ASN A 126 -8.35 1.39 -12.39
CA ASN A 126 -9.21 0.30 -12.81
C ASN A 126 -9.41 -0.73 -11.70
N TRP A 127 -8.34 -1.06 -10.96
CA TRP A 127 -8.42 -1.99 -9.84
C TRP A 127 -9.29 -1.43 -8.70
N VAL A 128 -9.11 -0.16 -8.34
CA VAL A 128 -9.95 0.51 -7.33
C VAL A 128 -11.41 0.54 -7.78
N ALA A 129 -11.67 0.94 -9.03
CA ALA A 129 -13.03 1.03 -9.56
C ALA A 129 -13.74 -0.33 -9.55
N GLU A 130 -13.05 -1.40 -9.97
CA GLU A 130 -13.59 -2.75 -9.91
C GLU A 130 -13.86 -3.18 -8.47
N LYS A 131 -12.98 -2.85 -7.52
CA LYS A 131 -13.20 -3.10 -6.09
C LYS A 131 -14.37 -2.31 -5.50
N MET A 132 -14.69 -1.14 -6.04
CA MET A 132 -15.87 -0.37 -5.66
C MET A 132 -17.16 -0.86 -6.35
N GLY A 133 -17.05 -1.71 -7.37
CA GLY A 133 -18.16 -2.37 -8.04
C GLY A 133 -18.49 -1.81 -9.42
N ALA A 134 -17.50 -1.28 -10.14
CA ALA A 134 -17.64 -0.87 -11.53
C ALA A 134 -18.19 -2.03 -12.40
N PRO A 135 -19.34 -1.84 -13.08
CA PRO A 135 -20.01 -2.91 -13.81
C PRO A 135 -19.21 -3.44 -15.00
N GLU A 136 -18.39 -2.60 -15.62
CA GLU A 136 -17.57 -2.93 -16.78
C GLU A 136 -16.33 -3.78 -16.44
N GLN A 137 -16.04 -4.01 -15.15
CA GLN A 137 -14.88 -4.78 -14.68
C GLN A 137 -13.57 -4.32 -15.37
N PRO A 138 -13.22 -3.03 -15.26
CA PRO A 138 -12.18 -2.43 -16.07
C PRO A 138 -10.81 -3.08 -15.82
N TRP A 139 -10.53 -3.49 -14.58
CA TRP A 139 -9.27 -4.15 -14.24
C TRP A 139 -9.18 -5.56 -14.83
N THR A 140 -10.23 -6.36 -14.69
CA THR A 140 -10.26 -7.72 -15.22
C THR A 140 -10.13 -7.72 -16.75
N ARG A 141 -10.83 -6.79 -17.44
CA ARG A 141 -10.71 -6.63 -18.90
C ARG A 141 -9.31 -6.18 -19.32
N GLU A 142 -8.80 -5.11 -18.71
CA GLU A 142 -7.46 -4.59 -19.01
C GLU A 142 -6.41 -5.68 -18.78
N ARG A 143 -6.43 -6.34 -17.62
CA ARG A 143 -5.52 -7.44 -17.29
C ARG A 143 -5.62 -8.60 -18.28
N GLY A 144 -6.82 -8.98 -18.71
CA GLY A 144 -7.01 -10.03 -19.71
C GLY A 144 -6.46 -9.68 -21.09
N SER A 145 -6.44 -8.38 -21.43
CA SER A 145 -5.90 -7.88 -22.70
C SER A 145 -4.38 -7.72 -22.74
N ARG A 146 -3.68 -7.80 -21.59
CA ARG A 146 -2.22 -7.72 -21.54
C ARG A 146 -1.64 -8.94 -22.24
N LYS A 147 -1.15 -8.76 -23.47
CA LYS A 147 -0.43 -9.81 -24.18
C LYS A 147 0.77 -10.22 -23.34
N GLN A 148 1.00 -11.53 -23.17
CA GLN A 148 2.20 -12.05 -22.50
C GLN A 148 3.52 -11.50 -23.11
N LYS A 149 3.47 -10.96 -24.33
CA LYS A 149 4.62 -10.38 -25.05
C LYS A 149 4.95 -8.92 -24.75
N GLU A 150 4.07 -8.14 -24.11
CA GLU A 150 4.27 -6.68 -23.96
C GLU A 150 4.70 -6.24 -22.54
N ALA A 151 4.67 -7.15 -21.57
CA ALA A 151 5.16 -6.89 -20.21
C ALA A 151 6.34 -7.80 -19.84
N THR A 152 7.14 -8.19 -20.85
CA THR A 152 8.50 -8.65 -20.64
C THR A 152 9.35 -7.45 -20.23
N LEU A 153 9.25 -7.07 -18.96
CA LEU A 153 10.36 -6.37 -18.34
C LEU A 153 11.49 -7.40 -18.35
N LYS A 154 12.49 -7.20 -19.22
CA LYS A 154 13.83 -7.79 -19.03
C LYS A 154 14.42 -7.18 -17.76
N GLN A 155 13.80 -7.46 -16.62
CA GLN A 155 14.39 -7.21 -15.33
C GLN A 155 15.34 -8.37 -15.11
N GLN A 156 16.63 -8.07 -15.13
CA GLN A 156 17.59 -8.92 -14.46
C GLN A 156 17.21 -8.93 -12.98
N ILE A 157 16.39 -9.90 -12.58
CA ILE A 157 16.04 -10.15 -11.19
C ILE A 157 17.32 -10.65 -10.53
N MET A 158 17.99 -9.75 -9.80
CA MET A 158 19.18 -10.12 -9.04
C MET A 158 18.75 -10.78 -7.73
N TYR A 159 19.13 -12.03 -7.54
CA TYR A 159 19.04 -12.69 -6.24
C TYR A 159 20.38 -12.52 -5.52
N PRO A 160 20.45 -11.79 -4.39
CA PRO A 160 21.72 -11.52 -3.73
C PRO A 160 22.42 -12.77 -3.17
N ASN A 161 21.71 -13.89 -2.99
CA ASN A 161 22.25 -15.12 -2.40
C ASN A 161 22.35 -16.32 -3.36
N HIS A 162 22.02 -16.16 -4.64
CA HIS A 162 22.27 -17.19 -5.64
C HIS A 162 23.55 -16.86 -6.41
N LYS A 163 24.51 -17.79 -6.45
CA LYS A 163 25.76 -17.73 -7.26
C LYS A 163 25.48 -17.85 -8.78
N GLY A 164 24.39 -17.26 -9.22
CA GLY A 164 23.94 -17.14 -10.60
C GLY A 164 22.75 -16.21 -10.56
N ALA A 165 22.87 -15.04 -11.20
CA ALA A 165 21.70 -14.24 -11.50
C ALA A 165 20.73 -15.17 -12.24
N LEU A 166 19.57 -15.44 -11.65
CA LEU A 166 18.51 -16.11 -12.40
C LEU A 166 18.02 -15.04 -13.36
N GLU A 167 18.60 -15.02 -14.56
CA GLU A 167 18.07 -14.24 -15.67
C GLU A 167 16.71 -14.84 -15.99
N LEU A 168 15.68 -14.37 -15.28
CA LEU A 168 14.30 -14.52 -15.71
C LEU A 168 14.18 -13.60 -16.92
N GLU A 169 14.64 -14.09 -18.07
CA GLU A 169 14.58 -13.36 -19.33
C GLU A 169 13.14 -12.92 -19.65
N ASP A 170 12.14 -13.61 -19.08
CA ASP A 170 10.72 -13.33 -19.27
C ASP A 170 9.86 -13.33 -17.98
N PHE A 171 10.10 -12.43 -17.02
CA PHE A 171 9.15 -12.22 -15.92
C PHE A 171 7.98 -11.30 -16.33
N LEU A 172 6.78 -11.89 -16.47
CA LEU A 172 5.58 -11.15 -16.86
C LEU A 172 4.87 -10.51 -15.65
N VAL A 173 4.89 -9.17 -15.60
CA VAL A 173 4.09 -8.37 -14.67
C VAL A 173 2.65 -8.25 -15.17
N HIS A 174 1.80 -9.20 -14.78
CA HIS A 174 0.42 -9.29 -15.28
C HIS A 174 -0.63 -8.96 -14.22
N ASP A 175 -0.33 -9.09 -12.94
CA ASP A 175 -1.27 -8.88 -11.85
C ASP A 175 -0.64 -8.12 -10.68
N ARG A 176 -1.40 -7.94 -9.61
CA ARG A 176 -0.93 -7.27 -8.40
C ARG A 176 0.27 -7.99 -7.80
N SER A 177 0.19 -9.31 -7.60
CA SER A 177 1.24 -10.07 -6.91
C SER A 177 2.56 -10.04 -7.69
N SER A 178 2.52 -10.25 -9.01
CA SER A 178 3.68 -10.14 -9.89
C SER A 178 4.24 -8.71 -9.95
N ALA A 179 3.40 -7.67 -9.92
CA ALA A 179 3.88 -6.29 -9.88
C ALA A 179 4.64 -5.96 -8.58
N HIS A 180 4.14 -6.43 -7.43
CA HIS A 180 4.80 -6.19 -6.15
C HIS A 180 6.11 -7.00 -6.05
N PHE A 181 6.11 -8.24 -6.56
CA PHE A 181 7.33 -9.05 -6.68
C PHE A 181 8.40 -8.37 -7.55
N ALA A 182 8.01 -7.79 -8.69
CA ALA A 182 8.90 -7.01 -9.55
C ALA A 182 9.44 -5.76 -8.85
N GLY A 183 8.65 -5.14 -7.98
CA GLY A 183 9.10 -4.04 -7.14
C GLY A 183 10.14 -4.47 -6.11
N TRP A 184 9.92 -5.61 -5.43
CA TRP A 184 10.89 -6.17 -4.49
C TRP A 184 12.23 -6.47 -5.16
N HIS A 185 12.21 -6.95 -6.39
CA HIS A 185 13.42 -7.32 -7.11
C HIS A 185 13.90 -6.27 -8.10
N CYS A 186 13.45 -5.02 -7.98
CA CYS A 186 13.85 -3.96 -8.90
C CYS A 186 15.36 -3.66 -8.76
N PRO A 187 16.15 -3.72 -9.86
CA PRO A 187 17.60 -3.46 -9.82
C PRO A 187 17.98 -2.06 -9.32
N LYS A 188 17.08 -1.08 -9.45
CA LYS A 188 17.29 0.27 -8.89
C LYS A 188 17.49 0.27 -7.37
N ARG A 189 17.06 -0.81 -6.68
CA ARG A 189 17.28 -1.01 -5.24
C ARG A 189 18.72 -1.42 -4.92
N ALA A 190 19.49 -1.98 -5.86
CA ALA A 190 20.85 -2.49 -5.59
C ALA A 190 21.82 -1.41 -5.09
N GLY A 191 21.58 -0.14 -5.46
CA GLY A 191 22.34 1.02 -4.97
C GLY A 191 21.60 1.86 -3.93
N CYS A 192 20.47 1.38 -3.38
CA CYS A 192 19.68 2.13 -2.42
C CYS A 192 20.08 1.74 -0.98
N PRO A 193 20.63 2.66 -0.17
CA PRO A 193 21.01 2.36 1.21
C PRO A 193 19.81 1.98 2.10
N MET A 194 18.61 2.41 1.73
CA MET A 194 17.37 2.16 2.47
C MET A 194 16.76 0.79 2.15
N HIS A 195 17.09 0.23 0.98
CA HIS A 195 16.33 -0.87 0.38
C HIS A 195 17.24 -1.90 -0.25
N GLN A 196 17.22 -3.13 0.24
CA GLN A 196 17.95 -4.23 -0.42
C GLN A 196 17.07 -4.92 -1.45
N VAL A 197 17.68 -5.37 -2.56
CA VAL A 197 16.96 -6.17 -3.57
C VAL A 197 16.42 -7.45 -2.91
N GLY A 198 15.15 -7.76 -3.16
CA GLY A 198 14.45 -8.92 -2.61
C GLY A 198 13.71 -8.65 -1.30
N ASP A 199 13.99 -7.55 -0.61
CA ASP A 199 13.24 -7.19 0.60
C ASP A 199 11.77 -6.89 0.26
N HIS A 200 10.86 -7.38 1.09
CA HIS A 200 9.47 -6.95 1.06
C HIS A 200 9.34 -5.48 1.50
N PHE A 201 8.22 -4.84 1.16
CA PHE A 201 7.91 -3.49 1.64
C PHE A 201 7.92 -3.46 3.16
N LYS A 202 8.50 -2.39 3.71
CA LYS A 202 8.57 -2.14 5.14
C LYS A 202 7.47 -1.15 5.56
N LEU A 203 7.44 -0.85 6.85
CA LEU A 203 6.43 0.03 7.42
C LEU A 203 6.58 1.47 6.92
N ASP A 204 7.80 1.98 6.83
CA ASP A 204 8.08 3.32 6.29
C ASP A 204 7.69 3.44 4.81
N ASP A 205 8.01 2.42 3.98
CA ASP A 205 7.55 2.35 2.58
C ASP A 205 6.03 2.54 2.49
N SER A 206 5.30 1.77 3.29
CA SER A 206 3.84 1.75 3.29
C SER A 206 3.26 3.08 3.75
N ARG A 207 3.87 3.72 4.75
CA ARG A 207 3.43 5.00 5.29
C ARG A 207 3.70 6.15 4.31
N VAL A 208 4.88 6.19 3.68
CA VAL A 208 5.21 7.18 2.63
C VAL A 208 4.27 7.01 1.44
N TRP A 209 4.00 5.77 1.02
CA TRP A 209 3.04 5.46 -0.04
C TRP A 209 1.65 6.01 0.31
N MET A 210 1.15 5.75 1.52
CA MET A 210 -0.16 6.24 1.98
C MET A 210 -0.23 7.78 1.99
N ARG A 211 0.80 8.47 2.49
CA ARG A 211 0.85 9.95 2.49
C ARG A 211 0.69 10.53 1.10
N LEU A 212 1.51 10.06 0.15
CA LEU A 212 1.45 10.56 -1.23
C LEU A 212 0.11 10.22 -1.90
N HIS A 213 -0.47 9.07 -1.57
CA HIS A 213 -1.77 8.62 -2.10
C HIS A 213 -2.92 9.49 -1.59
N PHE A 214 -3.01 9.72 -0.28
CA PHE A 214 -4.05 10.57 0.30
C PHE A 214 -3.85 12.05 -0.06
N TRP A 215 -2.61 12.51 -0.18
CA TRP A 215 -2.33 13.85 -0.70
C TRP A 215 -2.82 14.02 -2.14
N ALA A 216 -2.63 13.03 -3.00
CA ALA A 216 -3.18 13.04 -4.35
C ALA A 216 -4.71 13.10 -4.35
N CYS A 217 -5.39 12.40 -3.42
CA CYS A 217 -6.85 12.52 -3.25
C CYS A 217 -7.27 13.96 -2.92
N ARG A 218 -6.51 14.70 -2.11
CA ARG A 218 -6.79 16.11 -1.79
C ARG A 218 -6.55 17.03 -2.97
N GLU A 219 -5.44 16.87 -3.70
CA GLU A 219 -5.13 17.71 -4.86
C GLU A 219 -6.15 17.55 -6.00
N VAL A 220 -6.73 16.36 -6.14
CA VAL A 220 -7.86 16.15 -7.06
C VAL A 220 -9.23 16.37 -6.38
N GLY A 221 -9.30 17.03 -5.23
CA GLY A 221 -10.56 17.42 -4.60
C GLY A 221 -11.49 16.26 -4.19
N LEU A 222 -11.00 15.02 -4.11
CA LEU A 222 -11.78 13.87 -3.65
C LEU A 222 -12.03 13.91 -2.14
N PHE A 223 -11.09 14.48 -1.39
CA PHE A 223 -11.13 14.50 0.07
C PHE A 223 -11.58 15.85 0.66
N GLY A 224 -11.71 16.89 -0.16
CA GLY A 224 -12.00 18.25 0.27
C GLY A 224 -10.89 19.22 -0.16
N PRO A 225 -11.22 20.50 -0.39
CA PRO A 225 -10.21 21.51 -0.69
C PRO A 225 -9.37 21.82 0.56
N SER A 226 -8.07 22.03 0.35
CA SER A 226 -7.18 22.61 1.35
C SER A 226 -7.73 23.97 1.82
N GLY A 227 -8.27 24.03 3.04
CA GLY A 227 -8.75 25.28 3.67
C GLY A 227 -10.17 25.74 3.28
N GLY A 228 -11.01 24.88 2.70
CA GLY A 228 -12.42 25.18 2.40
C GLY A 228 -13.40 24.19 3.02
N GLU A 229 -14.70 24.50 2.96
CA GLU A 229 -15.76 23.61 3.47
C GLU A 229 -15.81 22.30 2.68
N ARG A 230 -15.88 21.18 3.40
CA ARG A 230 -15.94 19.84 2.82
C ARG A 230 -17.37 19.49 2.49
N THR A 231 -17.62 19.02 1.27
CA THR A 231 -18.93 18.46 0.91
C THR A 231 -19.17 17.13 1.63
N LYS A 232 -20.44 16.80 1.85
CA LYS A 232 -20.83 15.48 2.38
C LYS A 232 -20.22 14.31 1.59
N LEU A 233 -20.21 14.40 0.27
CA LEU A 233 -19.63 13.37 -0.61
C LEU A 233 -18.13 13.19 -0.37
N GLN A 234 -17.38 14.28 -0.19
CA GLN A 234 -15.94 14.21 0.11
C GLN A 234 -15.65 13.59 1.48
N VAL A 235 -16.49 13.87 2.48
CA VAL A 235 -16.38 13.25 3.81
C VAL A 235 -16.68 11.74 3.72
N GLU A 236 -17.77 11.36 3.04
CA GLU A 236 -18.14 9.96 2.85
C GLU A 236 -17.06 9.19 2.07
N PHE A 237 -16.54 9.78 0.98
CA PHE A 237 -15.49 9.16 0.19
C PHE A 237 -14.15 9.07 0.94
N GLU A 238 -13.69 10.12 1.64
CA GLU A 238 -12.47 10.06 2.45
C GLU A 238 -12.55 8.97 3.51
N ASN A 239 -13.68 8.88 4.21
CA ASN A 239 -13.91 7.86 5.23
C ASN A 239 -13.85 6.44 4.64
N PHE A 240 -14.59 6.20 3.56
CA PHE A 240 -14.55 4.92 2.87
C PHE A 240 -13.15 4.59 2.35
N TYR A 241 -12.51 5.54 1.67
CA TYR A 241 -11.29 5.31 0.92
C TYR A 241 -10.09 5.13 1.84
N THR A 242 -10.03 5.83 2.97
CA THR A 242 -8.98 5.65 3.98
C THR A 242 -9.05 4.23 4.58
N ARG A 243 -10.25 3.75 4.91
CA ARG A 243 -10.47 2.36 5.37
C ARG A 243 -10.11 1.35 4.29
N PHE A 244 -10.48 1.65 3.04
CA PHE A 244 -10.19 0.82 1.87
C PHE A 244 -8.70 0.62 1.68
N ILE A 245 -7.92 1.70 1.68
CA ILE A 245 -6.46 1.66 1.58
C ILE A 245 -5.86 0.96 2.81
N GLY A 246 -6.33 1.27 4.02
CA GLY A 246 -5.90 0.60 5.25
C GLY A 246 -6.13 -0.92 5.22
N HIS A 247 -7.24 -1.38 4.66
CA HIS A 247 -7.50 -2.81 4.48
C HIS A 247 -6.50 -3.46 3.52
N PHE A 248 -6.22 -2.84 2.37
CA PHE A 248 -5.36 -3.47 1.34
C PHE A 248 -3.87 -3.35 1.63
N VAL A 249 -3.42 -2.30 2.31
CA VAL A 249 -1.99 -2.15 2.68
C VAL A 249 -1.52 -3.24 3.63
N ARG A 250 -2.45 -3.83 4.42
CA ARG A 250 -2.18 -4.95 5.34
C ARG A 250 -1.55 -6.18 4.67
N ILE A 251 -1.78 -6.35 3.36
CA ILE A 251 -1.27 -7.47 2.57
C ILE A 251 0.25 -7.35 2.38
N TYR A 252 0.76 -6.12 2.37
CA TYR A 252 2.17 -5.82 2.15
C TYR A 252 2.90 -5.63 3.47
N GLU A 253 2.30 -4.88 4.39
CA GLU A 253 2.84 -4.69 5.72
C GLU A 253 1.72 -4.69 6.77
N ARG A 254 1.74 -5.69 7.66
CA ARG A 254 0.63 -5.99 8.58
C ARG A 254 0.40 -4.90 9.62
N SER A 255 1.42 -4.14 9.99
CA SER A 255 1.32 -3.04 10.95
C SER A 255 0.89 -1.70 10.34
N ALA A 256 0.98 -1.56 9.01
CA ALA A 256 0.64 -0.32 8.30
C ALA A 256 -0.82 0.16 8.49
N PRO A 257 -1.86 -0.70 8.57
CA PRO A 257 -3.25 -0.24 8.69
C PRO A 257 -3.47 0.72 9.85
N ALA A 258 -2.84 0.50 11.00
CA ALA A 258 -2.95 1.40 12.17
C ALA A 258 -2.64 2.87 11.80
N PHE A 259 -1.72 3.11 10.88
CA PHE A 259 -1.28 4.45 10.53
C PHE A 259 -2.12 5.15 9.46
N ALA A 260 -3.03 4.45 8.77
CA ALA A 260 -3.67 5.01 7.57
C ALA A 260 -4.45 6.31 7.84
N ARG A 261 -5.05 6.50 9.02
CA ARG A 261 -5.67 7.77 9.42
C ARG A 261 -4.64 8.88 9.61
N LEU A 262 -3.57 8.59 10.35
CA LEU A 262 -2.48 9.52 10.58
C LEU A 262 -1.82 9.95 9.26
N GLU A 263 -1.64 9.00 8.34
CA GLU A 263 -1.09 9.31 7.01
C GLU A 263 -2.08 10.07 6.13
N CYS A 264 -3.39 9.89 6.32
CA CYS A 264 -4.42 10.66 5.65
C CYS A 264 -4.46 12.13 6.11
N SER A 265 -4.25 12.37 7.42
CA SER A 265 -4.16 13.73 7.97
C SER A 265 -2.84 14.43 7.66
N TRP A 266 -1.79 13.68 7.28
CA TRP A 266 -0.46 14.27 7.04
C TRP A 266 -0.46 15.41 6.02
N SER A 267 -1.32 15.34 5.00
CA SER A 267 -1.47 16.38 3.98
C SER A 267 -2.74 17.22 4.15
N ASP A 268 -3.38 17.18 5.32
CA ASP A 268 -4.58 17.97 5.59
C ASP A 268 -4.20 19.42 5.89
N GLU A 269 -4.17 20.25 4.84
CA GLU A 269 -3.83 21.68 4.92
C GLU A 269 -4.87 22.52 5.69
N SER A 270 -6.00 21.94 6.13
CA SER A 270 -6.89 22.59 7.10
C SER A 270 -6.30 22.61 8.52
N THR A 271 -5.32 21.74 8.79
CA THR A 271 -4.55 21.71 10.04
C THR A 271 -3.23 22.45 9.89
N PRO A 272 -2.71 23.11 10.95
CA PRO A 272 -1.39 23.75 10.91
C PRO A 272 -0.27 22.77 10.53
N ASP A 273 -0.30 21.56 11.08
CA ASP A 273 0.71 20.53 10.81
C ASP A 273 0.67 20.03 9.37
N GLY A 274 -0.53 19.72 8.85
CA GLY A 274 -0.67 19.26 7.47
C GLY A 274 -0.25 20.31 6.45
N LYS A 275 -0.56 21.58 6.70
CA LYS A 275 -0.07 22.69 5.88
C LYS A 275 1.46 22.79 5.90
N ALA A 276 2.07 22.76 7.09
CA ALA A 276 3.52 22.83 7.24
C ALA A 276 4.23 21.63 6.59
N ASN A 277 3.64 20.43 6.65
CA ASN A 277 4.16 19.22 6.01
C ASN A 277 4.20 19.37 4.49
N VAL A 278 3.09 19.78 3.88
CA VAL A 278 2.97 19.96 2.42
C VAL A 278 3.90 21.08 1.93
N GLU A 279 3.96 22.21 2.65
CA GLU A 279 4.86 23.32 2.34
C GLU A 279 6.32 22.89 2.37
N ARG A 280 6.74 22.16 3.40
CA ARG A 280 8.10 21.61 3.52
C ARG A 280 8.45 20.66 2.38
N TYR A 281 7.54 19.74 2.05
CA TYR A 281 7.75 18.81 0.94
C TYR A 281 7.90 19.54 -0.40
N ARG A 282 7.02 20.52 -0.67
CA ARG A 282 7.09 21.34 -1.89
C ARG A 282 8.35 22.23 -1.92
N ALA A 283 8.75 22.80 -0.79
CA ALA A 283 9.97 23.60 -0.67
C ALA A 283 11.21 22.77 -0.99
N LEU A 284 11.31 21.56 -0.42
CA LEU A 284 12.39 20.63 -0.72
C LEU A 284 12.55 20.37 -2.23
N GLN A 285 11.45 20.14 -2.94
CA GLN A 285 11.47 19.90 -4.38
C GLN A 285 11.87 21.15 -5.19
N ARG A 286 11.51 22.36 -4.75
CA ARG A 286 11.85 23.61 -5.44
C ARG A 286 13.27 24.09 -5.18
N GLU A 287 13.73 23.97 -3.93
CA GLU A 287 14.96 24.59 -3.45
C GLU A 287 16.19 23.71 -3.63
N THR A 288 15.99 22.41 -3.86
CA THR A 288 17.08 21.45 -4.03
C THR A 288 16.95 20.76 -5.40
N PRO A 289 17.52 21.34 -6.48
CA PRO A 289 17.42 20.78 -7.83
C PRO A 289 17.93 19.34 -7.95
N ASP A 290 18.86 18.94 -7.07
CA ASP A 290 19.46 17.61 -6.98
C ASP A 290 18.87 16.76 -5.84
N TYR A 291 17.65 17.05 -5.34
CA TYR A 291 17.08 16.36 -4.18
C TYR A 291 16.92 14.85 -4.39
N MET A 292 16.65 14.42 -5.63
CA MET A 292 16.58 13.01 -6.00
C MET A 292 17.95 12.32 -5.90
N GLU A 293 19.00 12.98 -6.36
CA GLU A 293 20.39 12.48 -6.26
C GLU A 293 20.84 12.41 -4.79
N LYS A 294 20.48 13.43 -4.00
CA LYS A 294 20.71 13.50 -2.55
C LYS A 294 19.78 12.62 -1.73
N ARG A 295 18.82 11.94 -2.37
CA ARG A 295 17.82 11.07 -1.72
C ARG A 295 17.00 11.75 -0.62
N LEU A 296 16.71 13.05 -0.77
CA LEU A 296 15.90 13.79 0.19
C LEU A 296 14.41 13.52 -0.08
N HIS A 297 13.75 12.80 0.83
CA HIS A 297 12.37 12.35 0.64
C HIS A 297 11.32 13.22 1.32
N GLY A 298 11.71 14.18 2.16
CA GLY A 298 10.81 15.16 2.80
C GLY A 298 9.84 14.55 3.83
N MET A 299 10.16 13.39 4.38
CA MET A 299 9.30 12.62 5.31
C MET A 299 10.13 11.94 6.42
N ASP A 300 11.02 12.70 7.03
CA ASP A 300 11.98 12.23 8.05
C ASP A 300 11.33 11.74 9.35
N ASP A 301 10.06 12.08 9.57
CA ASP A 301 9.27 11.59 10.72
C ASP A 301 8.72 10.16 10.51
N VAL A 302 8.97 9.56 9.34
CA VAL A 302 8.58 8.19 9.01
C VAL A 302 9.78 7.37 8.58
N ILE A 303 10.56 7.91 7.64
CA ILE A 303 11.70 7.20 7.07
C ILE A 303 12.85 7.24 8.06
N GLY A 304 13.35 6.05 8.40
CA GLY A 304 14.52 5.92 9.27
C GLY A 304 14.31 6.50 10.66
N LEU A 305 13.07 6.49 11.19
CA LEU A 305 12.71 6.91 12.55
C LEU A 305 13.83 6.55 13.53
N ARG A 306 14.65 7.55 13.86
CA ARG A 306 15.89 7.40 14.64
C ARG A 306 15.60 7.21 16.12
N ASP A 307 14.39 7.55 16.55
CA ASP A 307 13.92 7.42 17.92
C ASP A 307 12.80 6.37 18.03
N PRO A 308 13.14 5.15 18.51
CA PRO A 308 12.17 4.11 18.81
C PRO A 308 11.09 4.50 19.83
N ALA A 309 11.32 5.50 20.68
CA ALA A 309 10.33 5.98 21.64
C ALA A 309 9.21 6.79 20.96
N GLU A 310 9.55 7.69 20.04
CA GLU A 310 8.58 8.43 19.22
C GLU A 310 7.73 7.48 18.36
N ALA A 311 8.37 6.48 17.73
CA ALA A 311 7.66 5.47 16.94
C ALA A 311 6.64 4.69 17.79
N ARG A 312 7.03 4.29 19.00
CA ARG A 312 6.15 3.59 19.95
C ARG A 312 5.04 4.51 20.50
N ARG A 313 5.31 5.79 20.75
CA ARG A 313 4.31 6.75 21.22
C ARG A 313 3.23 6.95 20.16
N ARG A 314 3.62 7.21 18.91
CA ARG A 314 2.69 7.33 17.78
C ARG A 314 1.92 6.03 17.52
N ALA A 315 2.56 4.87 17.66
CA ALA A 315 1.85 3.59 17.56
C ALA A 315 0.85 3.38 18.72
N ALA A 316 1.16 3.88 19.93
CA ALA A 316 0.29 3.79 21.10
C ALA A 316 -0.89 4.77 21.08
N GLU A 317 -0.76 5.91 20.40
CA GLU A 317 -1.83 6.87 20.10
C GLU A 317 -2.92 6.23 19.21
N ILE A 318 -2.62 5.12 18.52
CA ILE A 318 -3.51 4.43 17.58
C ILE A 318 -4.00 3.09 18.17
N ARG A 319 -4.42 3.09 19.44
CA ARG A 319 -5.21 1.98 19.99
C ARG A 319 -6.67 2.11 19.55
N ASP A 320 -6.89 1.93 18.25
CA ASP A 320 -8.20 1.70 17.65
C ASP A 320 -8.21 0.27 17.12
N ASP A 321 -8.35 -0.68 18.04
CA ASP A 321 -8.30 -2.13 17.81
C ASP A 321 -9.40 -2.64 16.87
N GLY A 322 -10.44 -1.82 16.69
CA GLY A 322 -11.50 -2.08 15.74
C GLY A 322 -11.20 -1.58 14.32
N TRP A 323 -10.38 -0.54 14.12
CA TRP A 323 -10.18 0.08 12.80
C TRP A 323 -9.34 -0.78 11.84
N PRO A 324 -9.61 -0.82 10.52
CA PRO A 324 -10.66 -0.12 9.76
C PRO A 324 -12.05 -0.79 9.78
N TYR A 325 -12.29 -1.74 10.67
CA TYR A 325 -13.46 -2.63 10.64
C TYR A 325 -14.54 -2.34 11.68
N SER A 326 -14.25 -1.52 12.71
CA SER A 326 -15.21 -1.08 13.71
C SER A 326 -16.01 0.13 13.27
N ASP A 327 -17.24 0.19 13.78
CA ASP A 327 -18.10 1.38 13.75
C ASP A 327 -17.58 2.47 14.72
N ASP A 328 -16.95 2.03 15.81
CA ASP A 328 -16.42 2.89 16.86
C ASP A 328 -15.12 3.57 16.39
N GLY A 329 -15.09 4.90 16.44
CA GLY A 329 -13.88 5.69 16.18
C GLY A 329 -13.99 6.70 15.05
N MET A 330 -15.18 7.11 14.61
CA MET A 330 -15.25 8.15 13.57
C MET A 330 -14.71 9.50 14.04
N PHE A 331 -13.98 10.16 13.14
CA PHE A 331 -13.78 11.61 13.19
C PHE A 331 -15.09 12.25 12.75
N VAL A 332 -15.92 12.63 13.71
CA VAL A 332 -17.01 13.58 13.49
C VAL A 332 -16.40 14.93 13.87
N PRO A 333 -16.07 15.82 12.91
CA PRO A 333 -15.90 17.22 13.28
C PRO A 333 -17.24 17.65 13.90
N GLU A 334 -17.22 18.09 15.15
CA GLU A 334 -18.40 18.73 15.74
C GLU A 334 -18.79 19.90 14.82
N GLU A 335 -20.07 19.97 14.42
CA GLU A 335 -20.64 21.07 13.62
C GLU A 335 -20.59 22.40 14.38
#